data_AF-A0A978UF82-F1
#
_entry.id   AF-A0A978UF82-F1
#
_cell.length_a   1.000
_cell.length_b   1.000
_cell.length_c   1.000
_cell.angle_alpha   90.00
_cell.angle_beta   90.00
_cell.angle_gamma   90.00
#
_symmetry.space_group_name_H-M   'P 1'
#
loop_
_entity.id
_entity.type
_entity.pdbx_description
1 polymer ?
#
loop_
_entity_poly.entity_id
_entity_poly.type
_entity_poly.pdbx_seq_one_letter_code
_entity_poly.pdbx_strand_id
1 'polypeptide(L)'
;MLNNLIPEVVPQAVKNTEVISGNGGPGTIKKVHFNENTPIKYVVHQIDSVKIENLLYGYTLIVKNTSTYYTKCDREVKEEQVKAGKERSAGLFKAVKGYLVANPDAYNYNNIANLYQQKYFM
;
A
#
# COMPACT_ATOMS: atom_id res chain seq x y z
N MET A 1 -7.01 -5.52 -6.31
CA MET A 1 -7.61 -6.03 -5.06
C MET A 1 -6.86 -5.66 -3.77
N LEU A 2 -5.53 -5.53 -3.73
CA LEU A 2 -4.81 -5.11 -2.50
C LEU A 2 -5.00 -3.64 -2.07
N ASN A 3 -5.73 -2.84 -2.85
CA ASN A 3 -5.86 -1.41 -2.59
C ASN A 3 -6.60 -1.12 -1.29
N ASN A 4 -7.54 -1.98 -0.89
CA ASN A 4 -8.36 -1.75 0.31
C ASN A 4 -7.76 -2.35 1.58
N LEU A 5 -6.70 -3.16 1.46
CA LEU A 5 -6.11 -3.86 2.59
C LEU A 5 -5.42 -2.92 3.59
N ILE A 6 -4.81 -1.83 3.10
CA ILE A 6 -4.06 -0.91 3.97
C ILE A 6 -4.99 -0.21 4.98
N PRO A 7 -6.10 0.42 4.56
CA PRO A 7 -7.08 0.97 5.51
C PRO A 7 -7.65 -0.06 6.50
N GLU A 8 -7.81 -1.32 6.09
CA GLU A 8 -8.31 -2.40 6.98
C GLU A 8 -7.29 -2.84 8.03
N VAL A 9 -6.01 -2.92 7.65
CA VAL A 9 -4.93 -3.38 8.54
C VAL A 9 -4.46 -2.28 9.49
N VAL A 10 -4.50 -1.01 9.08
CA VAL A 10 -4.09 0.14 9.91
C VAL A 10 -5.07 1.33 9.84
N PRO A 11 -6.35 1.13 10.20
CA PRO A 11 -7.39 2.15 10.10
C PRO A 11 -7.08 3.41 10.93
N GLN A 12 -6.30 3.26 12.01
CA GLN A 12 -5.86 4.36 12.87
C GLN A 12 -4.90 5.34 12.17
N ALA A 13 -4.23 4.92 11.10
CA ALA A 13 -3.25 5.74 10.38
C ALA A 13 -3.73 6.19 8.99
N VAL A 14 -4.38 5.30 8.24
CA VAL A 14 -4.76 5.51 6.84
C VAL A 14 -6.28 5.58 6.74
N LYS A 15 -6.79 6.71 6.22
CA LYS A 15 -8.22 6.93 6.00
C LYS A 15 -8.71 6.17 4.77
N ASN A 16 -7.96 6.28 3.68
CA ASN A 16 -8.33 5.72 2.39
C ASN A 16 -7.10 5.59 1.49
N THR A 17 -7.18 4.71 0.49
CA THR A 17 -6.23 4.74 -0.63
C THR A 17 -6.96 4.64 -1.96
N GLU A 18 -6.49 5.42 -2.93
CA GLU A 18 -7.03 5.48 -4.29
C GLU A 18 -5.95 5.04 -5.27
N VAL A 19 -6.31 4.24 -6.28
CA VAL A 19 -5.45 4.05 -7.45
C VAL A 19 -5.89 5.05 -8.50
N ILE A 20 -5.01 5.99 -8.83
CA ILE A 20 -5.28 7.02 -9.83
C ILE A 20 -5.15 6.39 -11.22
N SER A 21 -4.12 5.57 -11.43
CA SER A 21 -3.88 4.87 -12.68
C SER A 21 -3.00 3.63 -12.47
N GLY A 22 -3.06 2.71 -13.43
CA GLY A 22 -2.23 1.50 -13.44
C GLY A 22 -2.89 0.26 -12.83
N ASN A 23 -2.16 -0.85 -12.90
CA ASN A 23 -2.66 -2.20 -12.60
C ASN A 23 -1.99 -2.86 -11.38
N GLY A 24 -1.13 -2.13 -10.67
CA GLY A 24 -0.30 -2.64 -9.58
C GLY A 24 1.14 -2.96 -9.98
N GLY A 25 1.50 -2.88 -11.26
CA GLY A 25 2.88 -2.97 -11.76
C GLY A 25 3.59 -1.61 -11.88
N PRO A 26 4.78 -1.58 -12.49
CA PRO A 26 5.49 -0.33 -12.80
C PRO A 26 4.60 0.70 -13.52
N GLY A 27 4.73 1.97 -13.14
CA GLY A 27 3.90 3.07 -13.62
C GLY A 27 2.57 3.25 -12.87
N THR A 28 2.20 2.33 -11.96
CA THR A 28 1.00 2.50 -11.14
C THR A 28 1.14 3.71 -10.22
N ILE A 29 0.12 4.57 -10.20
CA ILE A 29 0.03 5.75 -9.35
C ILE A 29 -1.06 5.53 -8.31
N LYS A 30 -0.69 5.64 -7.03
CA LYS A 30 -1.58 5.43 -5.89
C LYS A 30 -1.53 6.64 -4.95
N LYS A 31 -2.69 7.19 -4.57
CA LYS A 31 -2.78 8.22 -3.53
C LYS A 31 -3.20 7.59 -2.21
N VAL A 32 -2.52 7.95 -1.13
CA VAL A 32 -2.82 7.51 0.24
C VAL A 32 -3.25 8.72 1.05
N HIS A 33 -4.46 8.67 1.60
CA HIS A 33 -5.02 9.69 2.48
C HIS A 33 -4.79 9.29 3.94
N PHE A 34 -4.17 10.17 4.70
CA PHE A 34 -3.91 9.93 6.12
C PHE A 34 -4.99 10.57 6.99
N ASN A 35 -5.10 10.06 8.22
CA ASN A 35 -5.99 10.61 9.23
C ASN A 35 -5.52 11.99 9.72
N GLU A 36 -6.37 12.70 10.47
CA GLU A 36 -6.12 14.09 10.88
C GLU A 36 -4.87 14.29 11.74
N ASN A 37 -4.38 13.22 12.38
CA ASN A 37 -3.29 13.22 13.35
C ASN A 37 -1.88 13.44 12.76
N THR A 38 -1.78 13.76 11.47
CA THR A 38 -0.52 14.04 10.78
C THR A 38 -0.58 15.35 9.99
N PRO A 39 0.54 16.10 9.88
CA PRO A 39 0.63 17.27 9.01
C PRO A 39 0.60 16.92 7.52
N ILE A 40 0.76 15.65 7.16
CA ILE A 40 0.67 15.15 5.79
C ILE A 40 -0.82 14.98 5.42
N LYS A 41 -1.26 15.63 4.34
CA LYS A 41 -2.63 15.52 3.82
C LYS A 41 -2.80 14.21 3.04
N TYR A 42 -1.90 13.97 2.09
CA TYR A 42 -1.83 12.73 1.33
C TYR A 42 -0.42 12.52 0.76
N VAL A 43 -0.14 11.29 0.36
CA VAL A 43 1.06 10.92 -0.37
C VAL A 43 0.67 10.31 -1.71
N VAL A 44 1.36 10.71 -2.78
CA VAL A 44 1.26 10.06 -4.08
C VAL A 44 2.47 9.15 -4.25
N HIS A 45 2.20 7.86 -4.43
CA HIS A 45 3.20 6.84 -4.72
C HIS A 45 3.14 6.45 -6.19
N GLN A 46 4.30 6.39 -6.82
CA GLN A 46 4.48 5.79 -8.14
C GLN A 46 5.34 4.53 -8.01
N ILE A 47 4.91 3.43 -8.58
CA ILE A 47 5.71 2.20 -8.64
C ILE A 47 6.73 2.35 -9.77
N ASP A 48 8.01 2.37 -9.43
CA ASP A 48 9.09 2.52 -10.40
C ASP A 48 9.47 1.15 -10.98
N SER A 49 9.56 0.14 -10.11
CA SER A 49 9.85 -1.23 -10.54
C SER A 49 9.28 -2.26 -9.57
N VAL A 50 8.99 -3.43 -10.12
CA VAL A 50 8.60 -4.64 -9.38
C VAL A 50 9.49 -5.76 -9.89
N LYS A 51 10.23 -6.40 -8.98
CA LYS A 51 11.09 -7.56 -9.29
C LYS A 51 10.69 -8.72 -8.38
N ILE A 52 10.47 -9.88 -8.99
CA ILE A 52 10.23 -11.13 -8.29
C ILE A 52 11.47 -12.00 -8.50
N GLU A 53 12.09 -12.44 -7.42
CA GLU A 53 13.21 -13.37 -7.45
C GLU A 53 12.76 -14.71 -6.86
N ASN A 54 12.82 -15.76 -7.68
CA ASN A 54 12.51 -17.12 -7.24
C ASN A 54 13.72 -17.69 -6.51
N LEU A 55 13.50 -18.18 -5.30
CA LEU A 55 14.47 -18.88 -4.47
C LEU A 55 14.04 -20.33 -4.30
N LEU A 56 14.98 -21.21 -3.98
CA LEU A 56 14.73 -22.65 -3.87
C LEU A 56 13.57 -22.99 -2.90
N TYR A 57 13.37 -22.16 -1.87
CA TYR A 57 12.35 -22.36 -0.83
C TYR A 57 11.43 -21.14 -0.66
N GLY A 58 11.30 -20.27 -1.67
CA GLY A 58 10.44 -19.10 -1.55
C GLY A 58 10.60 -18.09 -2.67
N TYR A 59 10.04 -16.91 -2.46
CA TYR A 59 10.16 -15.79 -3.39
C TYR A 59 10.50 -14.52 -2.63
N THR A 60 11.31 -13.67 -3.24
CA THR A 60 11.55 -12.30 -2.77
C THR A 60 10.85 -11.34 -3.73
N LEU A 61 10.02 -10.46 -3.18
CA LEU A 61 9.41 -9.36 -3.91
C LEU A 61 10.15 -8.06 -3.56
N ILE A 62 10.78 -7.45 -4.54
CA ILE A 62 11.44 -6.15 -4.41
C ILE A 62 10.60 -5.12 -5.17
N VAL A 63 10.11 -4.11 -4.45
CA VAL A 63 9.36 -2.99 -5.03
C VAL A 63 10.14 -1.70 -4.80
N LYS A 64 10.42 -0.97 -5.87
CA LYS A 64 10.94 0.40 -5.79
C LYS A 64 9.80 1.37 -6.12
N ASN A 65 9.64 2.39 -5.30
CA ASN A 65 8.62 3.41 -5.50
C ASN A 65 9.13 4.80 -5.15
N THR A 66 8.64 5.79 -5.89
CA THR A 66 8.83 7.20 -5.60
C THR A 66 7.62 7.72 -4.84
N SER A 67 7.85 8.63 -3.87
CA SER A 67 6.79 9.15 -2.99
C SER A 67 6.84 10.68 -2.94
N THR A 68 5.74 11.32 -3.32
CA THR A 68 5.58 12.78 -3.25
C THR A 68 4.60 13.13 -2.13
N TYR A 69 5.05 13.98 -1.20
CA TYR A 69 4.32 14.33 0.01
C TYR A 69 3.62 15.67 -0.16
N TYR A 70 2.32 15.71 0.17
CA TYR A 70 1.51 16.92 0.15
C TYR A 70 1.04 17.24 1.56
N THR A 71 1.41 18.40 2.09
CA THR A 71 1.15 18.80 3.48
C THR A 71 -0.11 19.66 3.63
N LYS A 72 -0.58 19.76 4.86
CA LYS A 72 -1.65 20.69 5.25
C LYS A 72 -1.03 22.07 5.50
N CYS A 73 -1.61 23.11 4.89
CA CYS A 73 -1.29 24.53 5.12
C CYS A 73 0.19 24.90 4.95
N ASP A 74 0.80 24.59 3.81
CA ASP A 74 2.18 24.94 3.42
C ASP A 74 3.26 24.65 4.49
N ARG A 75 2.99 23.71 5.39
CA ARG A 75 3.96 23.29 6.40
C ARG A 75 5.09 22.52 5.73
N GLU A 76 6.31 22.87 6.09
CA GLU A 76 7.52 22.20 5.60
C GLU A 76 7.58 20.74 6.09
N VAL A 77 7.89 19.81 5.18
CA VAL A 77 8.17 18.42 5.54
C VAL A 77 9.62 18.32 6.01
N LYS A 78 9.81 18.12 7.31
CA LYS A 78 11.14 17.89 7.88
C LYS A 78 11.65 16.49 7.56
N GLU A 79 12.96 16.32 7.43
CA GLU A 79 13.62 15.03 7.17
C GLU A 79 13.21 13.94 8.18
N GLU A 80 13.05 14.33 9.45
CA GLU A 80 12.55 13.44 10.51
C GLU A 80 11.18 12.83 10.18
N GLN A 81 10.28 13.60 9.57
CA GLN A 81 8.97 13.09 9.14
C GLN A 81 9.08 12.14 7.95
N VAL A 82 10.04 12.36 7.05
CA VAL A 82 10.34 11.44 5.94
C VAL A 82 10.87 10.12 6.49
N LYS A 83 11.80 10.17 7.45
CA LYS A 83 12.35 8.98 8.11
C LYS A 83 11.28 8.21 8.87
N ALA A 84 10.46 8.89 9.66
CA ALA A 84 9.30 8.30 10.32
C ALA A 84 8.30 7.70 9.31
N GLY A 85 8.11 8.34 8.15
CA GLY A 85 7.32 7.80 7.05
C GLY A 85 7.85 6.47 6.52
N LYS A 86 9.18 6.35 6.36
CA LYS A 86 9.84 5.11 5.94
C LYS A 86 9.66 3.99 6.97
N GLU A 87 9.83 4.29 8.25
CA GLU A 87 9.62 3.32 9.34
C GLU A 87 8.16 2.87 9.45
N ARG A 88 7.21 3.80 9.31
CA ARG A 88 5.77 3.46 9.23
C ARG A 88 5.45 2.56 8.05
N SER A 89 6.07 2.81 6.88
CA SER A 89 5.92 1.96 5.70
C SER A 89 6.45 0.54 5.97
N ALA A 90 7.63 0.40 6.57
CA ALA A 90 8.17 -0.90 6.96
C ALA A 90 7.26 -1.63 7.99
N GLY A 91 6.73 -0.89 8.98
CA GLY A 91 5.76 -1.40 9.94
C GLY A 91 4.48 -1.89 9.26
N LEU A 92 3.99 -1.15 8.26
CA LEU A 92 2.82 -1.54 7.46
C LEU A 92 3.07 -2.84 6.69
N PHE A 93 4.22 -3.00 6.04
CA PHE A 93 4.56 -4.25 5.35
C PHE A 93 4.57 -5.44 6.32
N LYS A 94 5.10 -5.25 7.53
CA LYS A 94 5.09 -6.29 8.56
C LYS A 94 3.66 -6.61 9.03
N ALA A 95 2.81 -5.61 9.22
CA ALA A 95 1.42 -5.80 9.61
C ALA A 95 0.61 -6.53 8.52
N VAL A 96 0.75 -6.11 7.25
CA VAL A 96 0.12 -6.78 6.10
C VAL A 96 0.60 -8.23 5.99
N LYS A 97 1.91 -8.47 6.13
CA LYS A 97 2.45 -9.84 6.14
C LYS A 97 1.84 -10.67 7.27
N GLY A 98 1.79 -10.13 8.49
CA GLY A 98 1.17 -10.81 9.64
C GLY A 98 -0.30 -11.14 9.40
N TYR A 99 -1.06 -10.19 8.83
CA TYR A 99 -2.45 -10.39 8.47
C TYR A 99 -2.63 -11.49 7.43
N LEU A 100 -1.84 -11.50 6.36
CA LEU A 100 -1.91 -12.52 5.32
C LEU A 100 -1.52 -13.92 5.83
N VAL A 101 -0.54 -14.00 6.73
CA VAL A 101 -0.15 -15.27 7.37
C VAL A 101 -1.26 -15.80 8.28
N ALA A 102 -1.93 -14.92 9.03
CA ALA A 102 -3.04 -15.29 9.91
C ALA A 102 -4.34 -15.60 9.14
N ASN A 103 -4.47 -15.11 7.91
CA ASN A 103 -5.67 -15.25 7.08
C ASN A 103 -5.32 -15.81 5.68
N PRO A 104 -4.82 -17.05 5.58
CA PRO A 104 -4.33 -17.63 4.33
C PRO A 104 -5.41 -17.70 3.23
N ASP A 105 -6.68 -17.76 3.60
CA ASP A 105 -7.79 -17.84 2.66
C ASP A 105 -8.28 -16.47 2.16
N ALA A 106 -7.93 -15.37 2.84
CA ALA A 106 -8.48 -14.04 2.52
C ALA A 106 -8.01 -13.51 1.15
N TYR A 107 -6.84 -13.92 0.68
CA TYR A 107 -6.22 -13.43 -0.55
C TYR A 107 -5.57 -14.54 -1.40
N ASN A 108 -6.14 -15.75 -1.37
CA ASN A 108 -5.73 -16.81 -2.30
C ASN A 108 -6.38 -16.61 -3.69
N TYR A 109 -5.81 -17.23 -4.73
CA TYR A 109 -6.23 -17.06 -6.12
C TYR A 109 -7.72 -17.39 -6.32
N ASN A 110 -8.21 -18.46 -5.69
CA ASN A 110 -9.59 -18.91 -5.82
C ASN A 110 -10.59 -17.90 -5.22
N ASN A 111 -10.26 -17.30 -4.08
CA ASN A 111 -11.11 -16.33 -3.42
C ASN A 111 -11.09 -14.98 -4.15
N ILE A 112 -9.92 -14.57 -4.66
CA ILE A 112 -9.77 -13.38 -5.51
C ILE A 112 -10.60 -13.52 -6.80
N ALA A 113 -10.51 -14.65 -7.49
CA ALA A 113 -11.27 -14.90 -8.71
C ALA A 113 -12.79 -14.82 -8.49
N ASN A 114 -13.28 -15.41 -7.39
CA ASN A 114 -14.70 -15.35 -7.01
C ASN A 114 -15.18 -13.93 -6.69
N LEU A 115 -14.38 -13.14 -5.96
CA LEU A 115 -14.71 -11.74 -5.65
C LEU A 115 -14.74 -10.86 -6.91
N TYR A 116 -13.86 -11.13 -7.88
CA TYR A 116 -13.91 -10.45 -9.18
C TYR A 116 -15.18 -10.84 -9.96
N GLN A 117 -15.56 -12.11 -9.98
CA GLN A 117 -16.80 -12.52 -10.65
C GLN A 117 -18.05 -11.89 -10.02
N GLN A 118 -18.19 -11.91 -8.68
CA GLN A 118 -19.32 -11.28 -8.00
C GLN A 118 -19.42 -9.76 -8.23
N LYS A 119 -18.28 -9.07 -8.32
CA LYS A 119 -18.27 -7.61 -8.44
C LYS A 119 -18.57 -7.09 -9.85
N TYR A 120 -18.30 -7.87 -10.88
CA TYR A 120 -18.41 -7.44 -12.28
C TYR A 120 -19.50 -8.18 -13.08
N PHE A 121 -20.17 -9.17 -12.48
CA PHE A 121 -21.28 -9.91 -13.08
C PHE A 121 -22.56 -9.93 -12.23
N MET A 122 -22.74 -8.93 -11.34
CA MET A 122 -24.03 -8.57 -10.75
C MET A 122 -24.52 -7.22 -11.26
#